data_AF-A0AAV9PEV9-F1
#
_entry.id   AF-A0AAV9PEV9-F1
#
_cell.length_a   1.000
_cell.length_b   1.000
_cell.length_c   1.000
_cell.angle_alpha   90.00
_cell.angle_beta   90.00
_cell.angle_gamma   90.00
#
_symmetry.space_group_name_H-M   'P 1'
#
loop_
_entity.id
_entity.type
_entity.pdbx_description
1 polymer ?
#
loop_
_entity_poly.entity_id
_entity_poly.type
_entity_poly.pdbx_seq_one_letter_code
_entity_poly.pdbx_strand_id
1 'polypeptide(L)'
;MRVVEESIIERWLKRSTAGQHATAPPKVWGAAYRVPAPRVAEVKEYLDIREINGYSIQYTPFNQDMSATYQTIHAAPDSDANLPDQIKCLVYIGLPDNPQFLGVQEPQALAEHIVQSRGPSGENVEYLFMLEEGLEGLSR
;
A
#
# COMPACT_ATOMS: atom_id res chain seq x y z
N MET A 1 7.42 -23.01 19.43
CA MET A 1 7.67 -21.67 20.01
C MET A 1 7.62 -20.67 18.86
N ARG A 2 6.50 -19.98 18.65
CA ARG A 2 6.41 -18.89 17.65
C ARG A 2 6.87 -17.63 18.34
N VAL A 3 8.06 -17.14 18.00
CA VAL A 3 8.43 -15.75 18.28
C VAL A 3 7.64 -14.93 17.27
N VAL A 4 6.56 -14.30 17.71
CA VAL A 4 5.93 -13.25 16.91
C VAL A 4 6.83 -12.03 17.11
N GLU A 5 7.80 -11.85 16.23
CA GLU A 5 8.56 -10.60 16.21
C GLU A 5 7.61 -9.48 15.83
N GLU A 6 7.51 -8.51 16.72
CA GLU A 6 6.69 -7.33 16.54
C GLU A 6 7.19 -6.52 15.33
N SER A 7 6.30 -6.29 14.38
CA SER A 7 6.62 -5.53 13.18
C SER A 7 7.02 -4.09 13.55
N ILE A 8 7.78 -3.43 12.66
CA ILE A 8 8.17 -2.02 12.86
C ILE A 8 6.90 -1.13 12.93
N ILE A 9 5.85 -1.51 12.21
CA ILE A 9 4.54 -0.85 12.22
C ILE A 9 3.89 -0.96 13.60
N GLU A 10 3.82 -2.17 14.18
CA GLU A 10 3.26 -2.39 15.52
C GLU A 10 4.05 -1.63 16.59
N ARG A 11 5.39 -1.65 16.51
CA ARG A 11 6.25 -0.88 17.41
C ARG A 11 6.02 0.61 17.30
N TRP A 12 5.76 1.12 16.10
CA TRP A 12 5.45 2.53 15.91
C TRP A 12 4.07 2.89 16.45
N LEU A 13 3.02 2.13 16.11
CA LEU A 13 1.65 2.35 16.63
C LEU A 13 1.61 2.38 18.16
N LYS A 14 2.44 1.58 18.83
CA LYS A 14 2.56 1.59 20.30
C LYS A 14 3.34 2.80 20.85
N ARG A 15 4.22 3.40 20.07
CA ARG A 15 5.04 4.57 20.47
C ARG A 15 4.38 5.90 20.17
N SER A 16 3.44 5.96 19.23
CA SER A 16 2.75 7.20 18.86
C SER A 16 1.58 7.53 19.80
N THR A 17 1.92 7.99 21.00
CA THR A 17 0.97 8.66 21.90
C THR A 17 0.98 10.17 21.61
N ALA A 18 0.15 10.62 20.66
CA ALA A 18 -0.44 11.97 20.52
C ALA A 18 -0.55 12.39 19.04
N GLY A 19 -1.79 12.66 18.59
CA GLY A 19 -2.06 13.51 17.41
C GLY A 19 -2.15 12.84 16.04
N GLN A 20 -1.92 11.53 15.91
CA GLN A 20 -2.12 10.82 14.64
C GLN A 20 -3.60 10.58 14.39
N HIS A 21 -4.08 10.85 13.17
CA HIS A 21 -5.44 10.61 12.65
C HIS A 21 -6.24 9.62 13.53
N ALA A 22 -6.80 10.11 14.64
CA ALA A 22 -7.48 9.24 15.62
C ALA A 22 -8.78 8.66 15.04
N THR A 23 -9.12 9.10 13.83
CA THR A 23 -10.33 8.83 13.07
C THR A 23 -10.11 7.97 11.83
N ALA A 24 -8.86 7.70 11.42
CA ALA A 24 -8.63 6.82 10.27
C ALA A 24 -9.01 5.38 10.64
N PRO A 25 -9.83 4.68 9.83
CA PRO A 25 -10.19 3.31 10.13
C PRO A 25 -8.93 2.42 10.11
N PRO A 26 -8.88 1.34 10.90
CA PRO A 26 -7.76 0.40 10.90
C PRO A 26 -7.65 -0.43 9.62
N LYS A 27 -8.52 -0.18 8.63
CA LYS A 27 -8.68 -0.96 7.41
C LYS A 27 -8.36 -0.08 6.21
N VAL A 28 -7.56 -0.62 5.30
CA VAL A 28 -7.29 -0.05 3.98
C VAL A 28 -7.73 -1.03 2.91
N TRP A 29 -8.31 -0.50 1.83
CA TRP A 29 -8.67 -1.27 0.65
C TRP A 29 -7.58 -1.14 -0.42
N GLY A 30 -7.44 -2.16 -1.26
CA GLY A 30 -6.44 -2.17 -2.32
C GLY A 30 -6.43 -3.49 -3.08
N ALA A 31 -5.45 -3.66 -3.96
CA ALA A 31 -5.29 -4.84 -4.78
C ALA A 31 -3.97 -5.57 -4.47
N ALA A 32 -4.01 -6.90 -4.53
CA ALA A 32 -2.82 -7.74 -4.44
C ALA A 32 -2.51 -8.34 -5.82
N TYR A 33 -1.28 -8.16 -6.30
CA TYR A 33 -0.83 -8.64 -7.60
C TYR A 33 0.04 -9.88 -7.45
N ARG A 34 -0.29 -10.96 -8.17
CA ARG A 34 0.56 -12.15 -8.27
C ARG A 34 1.54 -12.00 -9.43
N VAL A 35 2.81 -11.85 -9.11
CA VAL A 35 3.89 -11.88 -10.10
C VAL A 35 4.25 -13.33 -10.44
N PRO A 36 4.31 -13.73 -11.71
CA PRO A 36 4.79 -15.05 -12.10
C PRO A 36 6.21 -15.30 -11.57
N ALA A 37 6.46 -16.50 -11.02
CA ALA A 37 7.73 -16.85 -10.38
C ALA A 37 8.99 -16.47 -11.19
N PRO A 38 9.05 -16.69 -12.53
CA PRO A 38 10.22 -16.32 -13.32
C PRO A 38 10.50 -14.81 -13.40
N ARG A 39 9.50 -13.96 -13.14
CA ARG A 39 9.58 -12.50 -13.25
C ARG A 39 9.72 -11.79 -11.91
N VAL A 40 9.72 -12.52 -10.79
CA VAL A 40 9.75 -11.92 -9.45
C VAL A 40 10.99 -11.02 -9.26
N ALA A 41 12.17 -11.47 -9.68
CA ALA A 41 13.40 -10.69 -9.53
C ALA A 41 13.35 -9.38 -10.34
N GLU A 42 12.99 -9.46 -11.62
CA GLU A 42 12.84 -8.33 -12.54
C GLU A 42 11.82 -7.30 -12.02
N VAL A 43 10.62 -7.76 -11.63
CA VAL A 43 9.57 -6.88 -11.12
C VAL A 43 9.98 -6.27 -9.79
N LYS A 44 10.65 -7.03 -8.91
CA LYS A 44 11.13 -6.49 -7.64
C LYS A 44 12.16 -5.39 -7.85
N GLU A 45 13.14 -5.59 -8.74
CA GLU A 45 14.15 -4.57 -9.06
C GLU A 45 13.51 -3.29 -9.61
N TYR A 46 12.52 -3.43 -10.51
CA TYR A 46 11.76 -2.29 -11.00
C TYR A 46 11.03 -1.53 -9.87
N LEU A 47 10.39 -2.26 -8.94
CA LEU A 47 9.70 -1.65 -7.80
C LEU A 47 10.69 -1.01 -6.81
N ASP A 48 11.86 -1.60 -6.59
CA ASP A 48 12.91 -1.03 -5.73
C ASP A 48 13.36 0.36 -6.26
N ILE A 49 13.45 0.54 -7.58
CA ILE A 49 13.77 1.84 -8.19
C ILE A 49 12.61 2.82 -8.03
N ARG A 50 11.37 2.36 -8.26
CA ARG A 50 10.19 3.22 -8.16
C ARG A 50 9.99 3.79 -6.75
N GLU A 51 10.27 2.98 -5.73
CA GLU A 51 10.04 3.31 -4.32
C GLU A 51 11.32 3.76 -3.58
N ILE A 52 12.35 4.15 -4.33
CA ILE A 52 13.71 4.51 -3.84
C ILE A 52 13.73 5.64 -2.80
N ASN A 53 12.67 6.44 -2.71
CA ASN A 53 12.57 7.61 -1.83
C ASN A 53 12.25 7.25 -0.37
N GLY A 54 12.97 6.27 0.19
CA GLY A 54 12.93 5.93 1.62
C GLY A 54 11.80 4.97 2.03
N TYR A 55 11.13 4.32 1.08
CA TYR A 55 10.17 3.26 1.40
C TYR A 55 10.91 1.98 1.79
N SER A 56 10.37 1.27 2.77
CA SER A 56 10.89 -0.01 3.24
C SER A 56 9.94 -1.15 2.89
N ILE A 57 10.49 -2.31 2.54
CA ILE A 57 9.70 -3.51 2.32
C ILE A 57 9.19 -4.06 3.66
N GLN A 58 7.88 -4.29 3.72
CA GLN A 58 7.20 -4.97 4.82
C GLN A 58 6.40 -6.15 4.27
N TYR A 59 6.10 -7.12 5.13
CA TYR A 59 5.18 -8.19 4.80
C TYR A 59 3.97 -8.15 5.72
N THR A 60 2.78 -8.02 5.13
CA THR A 60 1.52 -7.89 5.86
C THR A 60 0.53 -8.96 5.41
N PRO A 61 -0.33 -9.48 6.30
CA PRO A 61 -1.52 -10.21 5.86
C PRO A 61 -2.40 -9.32 4.99
N PHE A 62 -2.96 -9.91 3.94
CA PHE A 62 -3.98 -9.34 3.07
C PHE A 62 -5.19 -10.27 3.08
N ASN A 63 -6.32 -9.76 3.56
CA ASN A 63 -7.58 -10.50 3.59
C ASN A 63 -8.26 -10.34 2.23
N GLN A 64 -8.57 -11.45 1.57
CA GLN A 64 -9.19 -11.43 0.26
C GLN A 64 -10.70 -11.20 0.39
N ASP A 65 -11.23 -10.16 -0.24
CA ASP A 65 -12.67 -10.01 -0.45
C ASP A 65 -13.04 -10.59 -1.81
N MET A 66 -13.52 -11.84 -1.82
CA MET A 66 -13.92 -12.56 -3.04
C MET A 66 -15.14 -11.94 -3.75
N SER A 67 -15.80 -10.93 -3.15
CA SER A 67 -16.90 -10.19 -3.79
C SER A 67 -16.41 -9.07 -4.71
N ALA A 68 -15.17 -8.60 -4.52
CA ALA A 68 -14.48 -7.74 -5.47
C ALA A 68 -13.88 -8.61 -6.58
N THR A 69 -14.13 -8.24 -7.83
CA THR A 69 -13.77 -9.04 -9.01
C THR A 69 -12.29 -9.45 -8.99
N TYR A 70 -12.01 -10.76 -9.03
CA TYR A 70 -10.72 -11.25 -9.51
C TYR A 70 -10.59 -10.92 -10.98
N GLN A 71 -9.93 -9.81 -11.30
CA GLN A 71 -9.50 -9.56 -12.66
C GLN A 71 -8.18 -10.28 -12.89
N THR A 72 -8.25 -11.46 -13.50
CA THR A 72 -7.07 -12.14 -14.01
C THR A 72 -6.60 -11.41 -15.27
N ILE A 73 -5.88 -10.29 -15.09
CA ILE A 73 -5.31 -9.52 -16.23
C ILE A 73 -4.28 -10.38 -16.99
N HIS A 74 -3.71 -11.41 -16.34
CA HIS A 74 -2.90 -12.46 -16.97
C HIS A 74 -3.31 -13.83 -16.44
N ALA A 75 -4.07 -14.60 -17.24
CA ALA A 75 -4.46 -15.97 -16.89
C ALA A 75 -3.22 -16.83 -16.66
N ALA A 76 -2.97 -17.20 -15.40
CA ALA A 76 -2.07 -18.30 -15.11
C ALA A 76 -2.88 -19.59 -15.35
N PRO A 77 -2.43 -20.50 -16.25
CA PRO A 77 -3.19 -21.71 -16.59
C PRO A 77 -3.38 -22.67 -15.40
N ASP A 78 -2.63 -22.49 -14.30
CA ASP A 78 -2.66 -23.32 -13.10
C ASP A 78 -2.99 -22.51 -11.82
N SER A 79 -3.92 -21.55 -11.88
CA SER A 79 -4.39 -20.93 -10.64
C SER A 79 -5.29 -21.91 -9.91
N ASP A 80 -4.72 -22.62 -8.93
CA ASP A 80 -5.46 -23.36 -7.91
C ASP A 80 -6.65 -22.51 -7.44
N ALA A 81 -7.87 -23.00 -7.67
CA ALA A 81 -9.11 -22.30 -7.37
C ALA A 81 -9.39 -22.14 -5.85
N ASN A 82 -8.39 -22.37 -5.00
CA ASN A 82 -8.46 -22.28 -3.55
C ASN A 82 -7.26 -21.47 -3.02
N LEU A 83 -7.25 -20.17 -3.29
CA LEU A 83 -6.40 -19.28 -2.50
C LEU A 83 -6.96 -19.19 -1.07
N PRO A 84 -6.09 -19.14 -0.04
CA PRO A 84 -6.56 -18.98 1.33
C PRO A 84 -7.16 -17.58 1.53
N ASP A 85 -8.18 -17.47 2.39
CA ASP A 85 -8.86 -16.21 2.74
C ASP A 85 -7.89 -15.08 3.14
N GLN A 86 -6.69 -15.45 3.63
CA GLN A 86 -5.62 -14.52 3.93
C GLN A 86 -4.31 -14.98 3.27
N ILE A 87 -3.67 -14.08 2.53
CA ILE A 87 -2.35 -14.27 1.93
C ILE A 87 -1.33 -13.30 2.55
N LYS A 88 -0.05 -13.69 2.57
CA LYS A 88 1.05 -12.80 3.01
C LYS A 88 1.56 -12.02 1.80
N CYS A 89 1.43 -10.70 1.83
CA CYS A 89 1.82 -9.82 0.73
C CYS A 89 3.05 -8.98 1.09
N LEU A 90 3.87 -8.68 0.08
CA LEU A 90 4.90 -7.66 0.14
C LEU A 90 4.25 -6.29 -0.06
N VAL A 91 4.62 -5.30 0.75
CA VAL A 91 4.17 -3.91 0.64
C VAL A 91 5.34 -2.96 0.89
N TYR A 92 5.45 -1.90 0.11
CA TYR A 92 6.40 -0.80 0.34
C TYR A 92 5.75 0.23 1.25
N ILE A 93 6.40 0.57 2.37
CA ILE A 93 5.86 1.49 3.38
C ILE A 93 6.90 2.58 3.67
N GLY A 94 6.48 3.83 3.54
CA GLY A 94 7.23 4.99 4.02
C GLY A 94 7.10 5.04 5.54
N LEU A 95 8.14 4.58 6.23
CA LEU A 95 8.18 4.59 7.68
C LEU A 95 8.39 6.03 8.21
N PRO A 96 8.07 6.32 9.47
CA PRO A 96 8.16 7.67 10.05
C PRO A 96 9.57 8.25 10.11
N ASP A 97 10.60 7.42 10.00
CA ASP A 97 12.00 7.81 9.86
C ASP A 97 12.39 8.14 8.42
N ASN A 98 11.49 7.93 7.44
CA ASN A 98 11.68 8.40 6.08
C ASN A 98 11.75 9.94 6.07
N PRO A 99 12.82 10.56 5.53
CA PRO A 99 12.94 12.01 5.43
C PRO A 99 11.81 12.71 4.65
N GLN A 100 11.09 11.97 3.79
CA GLN A 100 9.92 12.43 3.05
C GLN A 100 8.64 12.41 3.88
N PHE A 101 8.65 11.82 5.09
CA PHE A 101 7.50 11.75 5.97
C PHE A 101 7.25 13.10 6.65
N LEU A 102 6.26 13.84 6.15
CA LEU A 102 5.88 15.15 6.67
C LEU A 102 5.02 15.09 7.94
N GLY A 103 4.67 13.89 8.40
CA GLY A 103 3.77 13.71 9.54
C GLY A 103 2.32 14.06 9.23
N VAL A 104 1.56 14.31 10.30
CA VAL A 104 0.14 14.67 10.22
C VAL A 104 0.01 16.10 9.69
N GLN A 105 -0.89 16.30 8.75
CA GLN A 105 -1.18 17.62 8.17
C GLN A 105 -2.66 17.95 8.32
N GLU A 106 -2.99 19.24 8.37
CA GLU A 106 -4.36 19.72 8.28
C GLU A 106 -4.93 19.41 6.88
N PRO A 107 -6.10 18.75 6.75
CA PRO A 107 -6.62 18.32 5.45
C PRO A 107 -6.75 19.43 4.41
N GLN A 108 -7.19 20.63 4.83
CA GLN A 108 -7.33 21.77 3.93
C GLN A 108 -5.97 22.26 3.38
N ALA A 109 -4.96 22.37 4.26
CA ALA A 109 -3.62 22.76 3.85
C ALA A 109 -2.97 21.72 2.92
N LEU A 110 -3.21 20.43 3.19
CA LEU A 110 -2.76 19.34 2.31
C LEU A 110 -3.45 19.41 0.94
N ALA A 111 -4.76 19.67 0.89
CA ALA A 111 -5.49 19.81 -0.37
C ALA A 111 -4.97 20.99 -1.21
N GLU A 112 -4.72 22.15 -0.59
CA GLU A 112 -4.12 23.31 -1.25
C GLU A 112 -2.72 23.00 -1.80
N HIS A 113 -1.91 22.25 -1.04
CA HIS A 113 -0.61 21.79 -1.50
C HIS A 113 -0.72 20.83 -2.69
N ILE A 114 -1.64 19.85 -2.64
CA ILE A 114 -1.86 18.89 -3.73
C ILE A 114 -2.23 19.60 -5.03
N VAL A 115 -3.14 20.57 -4.99
CA VAL A 115 -3.60 21.31 -6.18
C VAL A 115 -2.47 22.10 -6.85
N GLN A 116 -1.45 22.54 -6.10
CA GLN A 116 -0.33 23.33 -6.62
C GLN A 116 0.91 22.49 -6.97
N SER A 117 0.91 21.20 -6.65
CA SER A 117 2.10 20.35 -6.74
C SER A 117 2.17 19.56 -8.06
N ARG A 118 3.36 19.53 -8.65
CA ARG A 118 3.67 18.79 -9.87
C ARG A 118 5.04 18.15 -9.81
N GLY A 119 5.16 16.93 -10.31
CA GLY A 119 6.43 16.22 -10.47
C GLY A 119 6.67 15.72 -11.90
N PRO A 120 7.75 14.96 -12.12
CA PRO A 120 8.03 14.31 -13.41
C PRO A 120 6.91 13.39 -13.90
N SER A 121 6.11 12.85 -12.98
CA SER A 121 4.99 11.95 -13.27
C SER A 121 3.66 12.65 -13.58
N GLY A 122 3.60 13.98 -13.50
CA GLY A 122 2.36 14.75 -13.73
C GLY A 122 1.93 15.60 -12.53
N GLU A 123 0.69 16.05 -12.57
CA GLU A 123 0.06 16.87 -11.54
C GLU A 123 -0.37 16.00 -10.34
N ASN A 124 -0.17 16.47 -9.11
CA ASN A 124 -0.49 15.67 -7.91
C ASN A 124 -2.01 15.50 -7.71
N VAL A 125 -2.82 16.42 -8.25
CA VAL A 125 -4.29 16.27 -8.28
C VAL A 125 -4.73 15.08 -9.12
N GLU A 126 -4.03 14.79 -10.22
CA GLU A 126 -4.32 13.64 -11.09
C GLU A 126 -4.07 12.33 -10.32
N TYR A 127 -2.97 12.26 -9.56
CA TYR A 127 -2.68 11.13 -8.69
C TYR A 127 -3.80 10.87 -7.68
N LEU A 128 -4.31 11.92 -7.03
CA LEU A 128 -5.38 11.77 -6.04
C LEU A 128 -6.69 11.24 -6.66
N PHE A 129 -7.10 11.76 -7.82
CA PHE A 129 -8.32 11.32 -8.49
C PHE A 129 -8.21 9.93 -9.10
N MET A 130 -7.07 9.59 -9.71
CA MET A 130 -6.86 8.22 -10.20
C MET A 130 -6.84 7.19 -9.05
N LEU A 131 -6.37 7.59 -7.86
CA LEU A 131 -6.45 6.74 -6.67
C LEU A 131 -7.90 6.55 -6.20
N GLU A 132 -8.71 7.60 -6.18
CA GLU A 132 -10.15 7.50 -5.91
C GLU A 132 -10.81 6.52 -6.90
N GLU A 133 -10.65 6.76 -8.20
CA GLU A 133 -11.20 5.93 -9.26
C GLU A 133 -10.74 4.46 -9.13
N GLY A 134 -9.46 4.23 -8.82
CA GLY A 134 -8.92 2.88 -8.62
C GLY A 134 -9.43 2.17 -7.36
N LEU A 135 -9.92 2.92 -6.37
CA LEU A 135 -10.53 2.39 -5.15
C LEU A 135 -12.05 2.24 -5.27
N GLU A 136 -12.68 2.94 -6.21
CA GLU A 136 -14.10 2.76 -6.51
C GLU A 136 -14.41 1.29 -6.82
N GLY A 137 -15.44 0.75 -6.18
CA GLY A 137 -15.82 -0.65 -6.31
C GLY A 137 -14.99 -1.63 -5.47
N LEU A 138 -13.84 -1.23 -4.92
CA LEU A 138 -13.08 -2.02 -3.93
C LEU A 138 -13.50 -1.71 -2.50
N SER A 139 -13.84 -0.46 -2.19
CA SER A 139 -14.30 -0.05 -0.86
C SER A 139 -15.82 -0.14 -0.74
N ARG A 140 -16.33 -1.05 0.09
CA ARG A 140 -17.74 -1.11 0.52
C ARG A 140 -17.89 -0.98 2.03
#